data_AF-A0A5C5Z0J9-F1
#
_entry.id   AF-A0A5C5Z0J9-F1
#
_cell.length_a   1.000
_cell.length_b   1.000
_cell.length_c   1.000
_cell.angle_alpha   90.00
_cell.angle_beta   90.00
_cell.angle_gamma   90.00
#
_symmetry.space_group_name_H-M   'P 1'
#
loop_
_entity.id
_entity.type
_entity.pdbx_description
1 polymer ?
#
loop_
_entity_poly.entity_id
_entity_poly.type
_entity_poly.pdbx_seq_one_letter_code
_entity_poly.pdbx_strand_id
1 'polypeptide(L)' 'MSTISVNLPDAVMSEIAERAQKNGFSDVSEFVSQMIAKISDRQKQVEALAIEGINSGPSEPWNGAEIEAIRESLRSKHGS' A
#
# COMPACT_ATOMS: atom_id res chain seq x y z
N MET A 1 11.65 22.50 -3.35
CA MET A 1 12.09 21.14 -3.74
C MET A 1 13.43 20.92 -3.08
N SER A 2 13.58 19.84 -2.31
CA SER A 2 14.85 19.47 -1.69
C SER A 2 15.45 18.31 -2.48
N THR A 3 16.75 18.34 -2.76
CA THR A 3 17.43 17.31 -3.55
C THR A 3 18.16 16.34 -2.64
N ILE A 4 18.04 15.05 -2.91
CA ILE A 4 18.83 13.99 -2.26
C ILE A 4 19.70 13.34 -3.33
N SER A 5 21.01 13.27 -3.07
CA SER A 5 21.96 12.56 -3.94
C SER A 5 22.12 11.12 -3.46
N VAL A 6 21.91 10.16 -4.35
CA VAL A 6 22.03 8.72 -4.03
C VAL A 6 22.85 8.06 -5.13
N ASN A 7 23.85 7.27 -4.73
CA ASN A 7 24.60 6.42 -5.64
C ASN A 7 23.94 5.04 -5.70
N LEU A 8 23.68 4.56 -6.90
CA LEU A 8 23.05 3.28 -7.16
C LEU A 8 23.97 2.45 -8.07
N PRO A 9 24.02 1.11 -7.91
CA PRO A 9 24.69 0.25 -8.87
C PRO A 9 24.08 0.39 -10.28
N ASP A 10 24.92 0.29 -11.32
CA ASP A 10 24.48 0.48 -12.72
C ASP A 10 23.31 -0.44 -13.12
N ALA A 11 23.34 -1.69 -12.65
CA ALA A 11 22.26 -2.64 -12.88
C ALA A 11 20.91 -2.13 -12.34
N VAL A 12 20.92 -1.55 -11.13
CA VAL A 12 19.73 -1.00 -10.49
C VAL A 12 19.25 0.25 -11.23
N MET A 13 20.17 1.13 -11.66
CA MET A 13 19.82 2.30 -12.46
C MET A 13 19.17 1.93 -13.79
N SER A 14 19.71 0.91 -14.48
CA SER A 14 19.16 0.43 -15.75
C SER A 14 17.75 -0.13 -15.59
N GLU A 15 17.52 -0.95 -14.56
CA GLU A 15 16.19 -1.50 -14.27
C GLU A 15 15.17 -0.40 -13.94
N ILE A 16 15.55 0.60 -13.15
CA ILE A 16 14.66 1.71 -12.80
C ILE A 16 14.33 2.55 -14.04
N ALA A 17 15.32 2.83 -14.90
CA ALA A 17 15.12 3.57 -16.13
C ALA A 17 14.14 2.86 -17.08
N GLU A 18 14.29 1.54 -17.25
CA GLU A 18 13.36 0.73 -18.06
C GLU A 18 11.94 0.77 -17.48
N ARG A 19 11.80 0.64 -16.15
CA ARG A 19 10.50 0.74 -15.47
C ARG A 19 9.88 2.13 -15.63
N ALA A 20 10.66 3.19 -15.52
CA ALA A 20 10.20 4.56 -15.73
C ALA A 20 9.58 4.70 -17.13
N GLN A 21 10.30 4.26 -18.17
CA GLN A 21 9.82 4.30 -19.55
C GLN A 21 8.54 3.48 -19.75
N LYS A 22 8.47 2.25 -19.20
CA LYS A 22 7.27 1.41 -19.26
C LYS A 22 6.05 2.03 -18.58
N ASN A 23 6.27 2.85 -17.57
CA ASN A 23 5.21 3.58 -16.85
C ASN A 23 4.96 4.98 -17.44
N GLY A 24 5.57 5.32 -18.59
CA GLY A 24 5.34 6.57 -19.31
C GLY A 24 6.12 7.78 -18.78
N PHE A 25 7.12 7.56 -17.94
CA PHE A 25 7.97 8.63 -17.40
C PHE A 25 9.13 8.94 -18.34
N SER A 26 9.39 10.23 -18.55
CA SER A 26 10.55 10.73 -19.28
C SER A 26 11.77 10.95 -18.38
N ASP A 27 11.56 11.13 -17.08
CA ASP A 27 12.61 11.38 -16.09
C ASP A 27 12.57 10.32 -14.97
N VAL A 28 13.72 9.68 -14.74
CA VAL A 28 13.89 8.66 -13.70
C VAL A 28 13.73 9.24 -12.29
N SER A 29 14.17 10.47 -12.07
CA SER A 29 14.04 11.15 -10.78
C SER A 29 12.58 11.46 -10.44
N GLU A 30 11.77 11.79 -11.44
CA GLU A 30 10.33 11.97 -11.28
C GLU A 30 9.66 10.63 -10.92
N PHE A 31 9.98 9.57 -11.67
CA PHE A 31 9.48 8.23 -11.40
C PHE A 31 9.80 7.76 -9.98
N VAL A 32 11.05 7.94 -9.54
CA VAL A 32 11.50 7.57 -8.19
C VAL A 32 10.79 8.40 -7.13
N SER A 33 10.63 9.70 -7.35
CA SER A 33 9.93 10.59 -6.42
C SER A 33 8.47 10.18 -6.23
N GLN A 34 7.77 9.83 -7.31
CA GLN A 34 6.40 9.32 -7.23
C GLN A 34 6.32 7.94 -6.57
N MET A 35 7.29 7.06 -6.81
CA MET A 35 7.37 5.76 -6.15
C MET A 35 7.54 5.92 -4.63
N ILE A 36 8.44 6.80 -4.19
CA ILE A 36 8.64 7.11 -2.77
C ILE A 36 7.36 7.71 -2.16
N ALA A 37 6.71 8.65 -2.86
CA ALA A 37 5.46 9.24 -2.41
C ALA A 37 4.37 8.17 -2.20
N LYS A 38 4.21 7.24 -3.15
CA LYS A 38 3.26 6.11 -3.03
C LYS A 38 3.59 5.18 -1.87
N ILE A 39 4.87 4.88 -1.65
CA ILE A 39 5.30 4.04 -0.52
C ILE A 39 4.96 4.73 0.81
N SER A 40 5.26 6.03 0.92
CA SER A 40 4.95 6.82 2.12
C SER A 40 3.45 6.91 2.37
N ASP A 41 2.65 7.15 1.33
CA ASP A 41 1.20 7.25 1.44
C ASP A 41 0.58 5.93 1.91
N ARG A 42 1.01 4.80 1.32
CA ARG A 42 0.57 3.47 1.76
C ARG A 42 0.92 3.21 3.23
N GLN A 43 2.11 3.62 3.68
CA GLN A 43 2.51 3.47 5.09
C GLN A 43 1.59 4.28 6.01
N LYS A 44 1.28 5.54 5.64
CA LYS A 44 0.37 6.39 6.40
C LYS A 44 -1.05 5.81 6.47
N GLN A 45 -1.53 5.22 5.38
CA GLN A 45 -2.84 4.57 5.35
C GLN A 45 -2.89 3.36 6.31
N VAL A 46 -1.84 2.53 6.32
CA VAL A 46 -1.74 1.39 7.25
C VAL A 46 -1.71 1.87 8.71
N GLU A 47 -0.95 2.91 9.01
CA GLU A 47 -0.90 3.50 10.35
C GLU A 47 -2.26 4.07 10.78
N ALA A 48 -2.96 4.76 9.88
CA ALA A 48 -4.29 5.27 10.14
C ALA A 48 -5.28 4.15 10.48
N LEU A 49 -5.29 3.06 9.70
CA LEU A 49 -6.14 1.89 9.95
C LEU A 49 -5.78 1.17 11.26
N ALA A 50 -4.50 1.10 11.61
CA ALA A 50 -4.08 0.52 12.89
C ALA A 50 -4.58 1.36 14.08
N ILE A 51 -4.50 2.69 13.98
CA ILE A 51 -5.04 3.61 14.99
C ILE A 51 -6.56 3.47 15.09
N GLU A 52 -7.27 3.38 13.96
CA GLU A 52 -8.71 3.12 13.92
C GLU A 52 -9.06 1.82 14.66
N GLY A 53 -8.32 0.74 14.39
CA GLY A 53 -8.51 -0.55 15.06
C GLY A 53 -8.28 -0.46 16.57
N ILE A 54 -7.23 0.23 17.02
CA ILE A 54 -6.97 0.47 18.46
C ILE A 54 -8.16 1.22 19.10
N ASN A 55 -8.73 2.19 18.40
CA ASN A 55 -9.84 3.00 18.88
C ASN A 55 -11.22 2.32 18.73
N SER A 56 -11.30 1.20 18.00
CA SER A 56 -12.56 0.48 17.74
C SER A 56 -13.12 -0.27 18.96
N GLY A 57 -12.38 -0.29 20.07
CA GLY A 57 -12.75 -0.95 21.31
C GLY A 57 -11.96 -2.22 21.59
N PRO A 58 -12.30 -2.95 22.67
CA PRO A 58 -11.60 -4.16 23.06
C PRO A 58 -11.78 -5.26 22.00
N SER A 59 -10.69 -5.98 21.69
CA SER A 59 -10.78 -7.17 20.85
C SER A 59 -11.48 -8.30 21.61
N GLU A 60 -12.43 -8.97 20.96
CA GLU A 60 -13.10 -10.16 21.49
C GLU A 60 -12.59 -11.45 20.79
N PRO A 61 -12.58 -12.61 21.48
CA PRO A 61 -12.23 -13.88 20.86
C PRO A 61 -13.17 -14.23 19.71
N TRP A 62 -12.60 -14.73 18.62
CA TRP A 62 -13.40 -15.13 17.46
C TRP A 62 -14.14 -16.45 17.73
N ASN A 63 -15.47 -16.43 17.58
CA ASN A 63 -16.32 -17.61 17.67
C ASN A 63 -16.62 -18.16 16.27
N GLY A 64 -16.40 -19.46 16.06
CA GLY A 64 -16.65 -20.11 14.77
C GLY A 64 -18.08 -19.92 14.25
N ALA A 65 -19.08 -19.93 15.14
CA ALA A 65 -20.48 -19.73 14.76
C ALA A 65 -20.76 -18.29 14.28
N GLU A 66 -20.14 -17.30 14.93
CA GLU A 66 -20.27 -15.88 14.54
C GLU A 66 -19.61 -15.61 13.19
N ILE A 67 -18.45 -16.23 12.92
CA ILE A 67 -17.78 -16.12 11.62
C ILE A 67 -18.69 -16.66 10.49
N GLU A 68 -19.31 -17.82 10.69
CA GLU A 68 -20.22 -18.40 9.70
C GLU A 68 -21.46 -17.52 9.49
N ALA A 69 -22.02 -16.95 10.56
CA ALA A 69 -23.12 -15.99 10.45
C ALA A 69 -22.73 -14.72 9.66
N ILE A 70 -21.51 -14.20 9.88
CA ILE A 70 -20.97 -13.07 9.10
C ILE A 70 -20.83 -13.45 7.62
N ARG A 71 -20.28 -14.64 7.33
CA ARG A 71 -20.12 -15.14 5.95
C ARG A 71 -21.45 -15.29 5.22
N GLU A 72 -22.46 -15.85 5.88
CA GLU A 72 -23.79 -16.01 5.32
C GLU A 72 -24.45 -14.65 5.04
N SER A 73 -24.33 -13.70 5.96
CA SER A 73 -24.79 -12.32 5.79
C SER A 73 -24.13 -11.63 4.59
N LEU A 74 -22.81 -11.77 4.43
CA LEU A 74 -22.09 -11.20 3.29
C LEU A 74 -22.49 -11.86 1.96
N ARG A 75 -22.65 -13.19 1.94
CA ARG A 75 -23.10 -13.91 0.75
C ARG A 75 -24.52 -13.50 0.35
N SER A 76 -25.43 -13.31 1.32
CA SER A 76 -26.77 -12.83 1.04
C SER A 76 -26.80 -11.40 0.52
N LYS A 77 -25.87 -10.53 0.94
CA LYS A 77 -25.85 -9.11 0.56
C LYS A 77 -25.08 -8.82 -0.73
N HIS A 78 -24.06 -9.62 -1.04
CA HIS A 78 -23.10 -9.36 -2.12
C HIS A 78 -22.88 -10.55 -3.06
N GLY A 79 -23.42 -11.73 -2.74
CA GLY A 79 -23.37 -12.89 -3.61
C GLY A 79 -24.43 -12.78 -4.71
N SER A 80 -24.02 -12.19 -5.83
CA SER A 80 -24.67 -12.39 -7.14
C SER A 80 -23.79 -13.33 -7.96
#